data_AF-A0A7V9PNN9-F1
#
_entry.id   AF-A0A7V9PNN9-F1
#
_cell.length_a   1.000
_cell.length_b   1.000
_cell.length_c   1.000
_cell.angle_alpha   90.00
_cell.angle_beta   90.00
_cell.angle_gamma   90.00
#
_symmetry.space_group_name_H-M   'P 1'
#
loop_
_entity.id
_entity.type
_entity.pdbx_description
1 polymer ?
#
loop_
_entity_poly.entity_id
_entity_poly.type
_entity_poly.pdbx_seq_one_letter_code
_entity_poly.pdbx_strand_id
1 'polypeptide(L)'
;DLLDMRVDPQAARRLTRSIVRAQRRGRPVLVRRLRALRAAADERFDPAASLRGTARYLRFAREQLGRDDLALAAYHMGVGNLQAVQRAFGSREASYVELYFDSSPLRHRRAWRLLSSLGDDSATYLWRLRAAREVMKRFREDPEDLGRRAALMTAKNSAEEVLHPPDETETFEDGEALREAYDDDELLAIDPALLAARGLRSSRQMGELARDPRPYRGLRREALAALVYIGAGTRAITGAGALTLTSTVRDRPYQRRLVGLNPQATRGYSLHTTGFAFDLAKRFRSADQEAALRFVLRRLQAHDLIAYVEEFGAFHVVAGEEASVLQGVLEPDEG
;
A
#
# COMPACT_ATOMS: atom_id res chain seq x y z
N ASP A 1 -11.63 11.17 -34.95
CA ASP A 1 -10.97 10.37 -33.90
C ASP A 1 -10.52 11.33 -32.80
N LEU A 2 -10.69 10.96 -31.51
CA LEU A 2 -10.42 11.85 -30.37
C LEU A 2 -8.94 12.26 -30.28
N LEU A 3 -8.04 11.35 -30.64
CA LEU A 3 -6.60 11.53 -30.47
C LEU A 3 -5.91 12.13 -31.70
N ASP A 4 -6.60 12.18 -32.85
CA ASP A 4 -6.05 12.67 -34.11
C ASP A 4 -4.74 11.96 -34.51
N MET A 5 -4.73 10.63 -34.39
CA MET A 5 -3.58 9.77 -34.69
C MET A 5 -3.97 8.68 -35.70
N ARG A 6 -3.08 8.39 -36.65
CA ARG A 6 -3.24 7.29 -37.59
C ARG A 6 -2.74 6.00 -36.95
N VAL A 7 -3.67 5.08 -36.73
CA VAL A 7 -3.38 3.73 -36.22
C VAL A 7 -3.97 2.71 -37.17
N ASP A 8 -3.16 1.79 -37.67
CA ASP A 8 -3.65 0.56 -38.31
C ASP A 8 -3.71 -0.57 -37.27
N PRO A 9 -4.88 -0.83 -36.64
CA PRO A 9 -4.98 -1.81 -35.58
C PRO A 9 -4.77 -3.24 -36.08
N GLN A 10 -5.05 -3.53 -37.36
CA GLN A 10 -4.84 -4.87 -37.91
C GLN A 10 -3.35 -5.13 -38.13
N ALA A 11 -2.64 -4.18 -38.75
CA ALA A 11 -1.20 -4.26 -38.92
C ALA A 11 -0.48 -4.29 -37.57
N ALA A 12 -0.88 -3.44 -36.62
CA ALA A 12 -0.30 -3.41 -35.27
C ALA A 12 -0.43 -4.77 -34.56
N ARG A 13 -1.62 -5.39 -34.58
CA ARG A 13 -1.84 -6.74 -33.99
C ARG A 13 -1.02 -7.82 -34.69
N ARG A 14 -0.92 -7.79 -36.02
CA ARG A 14 -0.10 -8.74 -36.79
C ARG A 14 1.38 -8.61 -36.43
N LEU A 15 1.90 -7.39 -36.41
CA LEU A 15 3.31 -7.10 -36.09
C LEU A 15 3.63 -7.46 -34.65
N THR A 16 2.73 -7.18 -33.69
CA THR A 16 2.87 -7.61 -32.28
C THR A 16 3.09 -9.11 -32.16
N ARG A 17 2.21 -9.91 -32.79
CA ARG A 17 2.31 -11.38 -32.76
C ARG A 17 3.60 -11.88 -33.42
N SER A 18 4.06 -11.21 -34.47
CA SER A 18 5.33 -11.56 -35.12
C SER A 18 6.55 -11.21 -34.26
N ILE A 19 6.52 -10.08 -33.54
CA ILE A 19 7.58 -9.69 -32.59
C ILE A 19 7.71 -10.75 -31.49
N VAL A 20 6.60 -11.13 -30.84
CA VAL A 20 6.62 -12.15 -29.77
C VAL A 20 7.16 -13.49 -30.28
N ARG A 21 6.75 -13.91 -31.48
CA ARG A 21 7.26 -15.15 -32.11
C ARG A 21 8.76 -15.07 -32.43
N ALA A 22 9.25 -13.92 -32.88
CA ALA A 22 10.67 -13.71 -33.17
C ALA A 22 11.52 -13.67 -31.88
N GLN A 23 11.01 -13.06 -30.81
CA GLN A 23 11.65 -13.05 -29.49
C GLN A 23 11.80 -14.47 -28.93
N ARG A 24 10.74 -15.27 -28.95
CA ARG A 24 10.78 -16.68 -28.50
C ARG A 24 11.78 -17.55 -29.26
N ARG A 25 12.10 -17.17 -30.50
CA ARG A 25 13.07 -17.88 -31.37
C ARG A 25 14.48 -17.28 -31.32
N GLY A 26 14.75 -16.34 -30.41
CA GLY A 26 16.07 -15.73 -30.28
C GLY A 26 16.53 -14.98 -31.53
N ARG A 27 15.63 -14.29 -32.26
CA ARG A 27 15.96 -13.58 -33.52
C ARG A 27 16.02 -12.06 -33.33
N PRO A 28 17.07 -11.49 -32.71
CA PRO A 28 17.10 -10.07 -32.31
C PRO A 28 17.03 -9.10 -33.49
N VAL A 29 17.70 -9.40 -34.61
CA VAL A 29 17.67 -8.55 -35.83
C VAL A 29 16.24 -8.45 -36.39
N LEU A 30 15.53 -9.57 -36.46
CA LEU A 30 14.14 -9.61 -36.92
C LEU A 30 13.21 -8.85 -35.96
N VAL A 31 13.43 -8.97 -34.65
CA VAL A 31 12.68 -8.22 -33.63
C VAL A 31 12.83 -6.72 -33.85
N ARG A 32 14.06 -6.23 -34.05
CA ARG A 32 14.32 -4.80 -34.32
C ARG A 32 13.60 -4.32 -35.57
N ARG A 33 13.65 -5.08 -36.68
CA ARG A 33 12.94 -4.74 -37.93
C ARG A 33 11.42 -4.70 -37.74
N LEU A 34 10.86 -5.69 -37.05
CA LEU A 34 9.42 -5.75 -36.79
C LEU A 34 8.94 -4.63 -35.85
N ARG A 35 9.77 -4.20 -34.89
CA ARG A 35 9.48 -3.03 -34.04
C ARG A 35 9.46 -1.74 -34.85
N ALA A 36 10.42 -1.54 -35.75
CA ALA A 36 10.43 -0.36 -36.64
C ALA A 36 9.19 -0.33 -37.55
N LEU A 37 8.84 -1.47 -38.16
CA LEU A 37 7.61 -1.59 -38.95
C LEU A 37 6.35 -1.31 -38.12
N ARG A 38 6.34 -1.71 -36.86
CA ARG A 38 5.22 -1.44 -35.95
C ARG A 38 5.12 0.05 -35.63
N ALA A 39 6.24 0.71 -35.35
CA ALA A 39 6.25 2.14 -35.11
C ALA A 39 5.77 2.94 -36.34
N ALA A 40 6.11 2.50 -37.56
CA ALA A 40 5.65 3.13 -38.79
C ALA A 40 4.14 2.95 -39.07
N ALA A 41 3.51 1.90 -38.53
CA ALA A 41 2.09 1.59 -38.75
C ALA A 41 1.15 2.15 -37.66
N ASP A 42 1.72 2.79 -36.63
CA ASP A 42 1.01 3.19 -35.42
C ASP A 42 1.63 4.48 -34.86
N GLU A 43 1.01 5.62 -35.15
CA GLU A 43 1.53 6.94 -34.76
C GLU A 43 1.64 7.14 -33.24
N ARG A 44 1.10 6.24 -32.42
CA ARG A 44 1.33 6.24 -30.97
C ARG A 44 2.80 6.02 -30.59
N PHE A 45 3.60 5.48 -31.51
CA PHE A 45 5.05 5.36 -31.33
C PHE A 45 5.83 6.62 -31.75
N ASP A 46 5.20 7.59 -32.44
CA ASP A 46 5.80 8.89 -32.70
C ASP A 46 5.69 9.77 -31.44
N PRO A 47 6.81 10.20 -30.81
CA PRO A 47 6.75 10.94 -29.55
C PRO A 47 5.95 12.24 -29.64
N ALA A 48 6.09 12.98 -30.75
CA ALA A 48 5.44 14.27 -30.91
C ALA A 48 3.92 14.11 -31.13
N ALA A 49 3.49 13.15 -31.94
CA ALA A 49 2.09 12.81 -32.14
C ALA A 49 1.44 12.26 -30.86
N SER A 50 2.14 11.38 -30.14
CA SER A 50 1.67 10.83 -28.87
C SER A 50 1.46 11.91 -27.79
N LEU A 51 2.38 12.88 -27.68
CA LEU A 51 2.21 14.03 -26.78
C LEU A 51 1.04 14.92 -27.20
N ARG A 52 0.89 15.22 -28.49
CA ARG A 52 -0.25 16.00 -29.00
C ARG A 52 -1.58 15.28 -28.74
N GLY A 53 -1.65 13.97 -28.98
CA GLY A 53 -2.82 13.15 -28.70
C GLY A 53 -3.17 13.12 -27.21
N THR A 54 -2.17 12.99 -26.35
CA THR A 54 -2.33 13.08 -24.89
C THR A 54 -2.89 14.44 -24.48
N ALA A 55 -2.34 15.54 -25.00
CA ALA A 55 -2.83 16.89 -24.71
C ALA A 55 -4.28 17.10 -25.19
N ARG A 56 -4.66 16.56 -26.35
CA ARG A 56 -6.06 16.56 -26.83
C ARG A 56 -6.98 15.81 -25.87
N TYR A 57 -6.58 14.59 -25.46
CA TYR A 57 -7.36 13.78 -24.52
C TYR A 57 -7.56 14.50 -23.18
N LEU A 58 -6.49 15.05 -22.59
CA LEU A 58 -6.56 15.69 -21.28
C LEU A 58 -7.43 16.95 -21.31
N ARG A 59 -7.41 17.73 -22.41
CA ARG A 59 -8.34 18.86 -22.58
C ARG A 59 -9.79 18.39 -22.63
N PHE A 60 -10.09 17.39 -23.45
CA PHE A 60 -11.41 16.78 -23.51
C PHE A 60 -11.87 16.26 -22.13
N ALA A 61 -11.02 15.51 -21.43
CA ALA A 61 -11.36 14.96 -20.12
C ALA A 61 -11.61 16.07 -19.09
N ARG A 62 -10.80 17.14 -19.09
CA ARG A 62 -10.98 18.31 -18.23
C ARG A 62 -12.31 19.03 -18.50
N GLU A 63 -12.67 19.24 -19.76
CA GLU A 63 -13.97 19.84 -20.13
C GLU A 63 -15.15 18.99 -19.63
N GLN A 64 -15.02 17.66 -19.64
CA GLN A 64 -16.07 16.73 -19.23
C GLN A 64 -16.18 16.52 -17.71
N LEU A 65 -15.08 16.71 -16.97
CA LEU A 65 -14.96 16.39 -15.54
C LEU A 65 -14.77 17.64 -14.66
N GLY A 66 -14.47 18.79 -15.25
CA GLY A 66 -14.32 20.08 -14.57
C GLY A 66 -12.99 20.29 -13.83
N ARG A 67 -12.11 19.28 -13.75
CA ARG A 67 -10.86 19.36 -12.97
C ARG A 67 -9.69 18.60 -13.61
N ASP A 68 -8.48 19.06 -13.34
CA ASP A 68 -7.24 18.48 -13.88
C ASP A 68 -6.88 17.13 -13.26
N ASP A 69 -7.08 16.97 -11.95
CA ASP A 69 -6.81 15.72 -11.25
C ASP A 69 -7.72 14.58 -11.74
N LEU A 70 -9.00 14.89 -12.00
CA LEU A 70 -9.94 13.97 -12.63
C LEU A 70 -9.58 13.69 -14.09
N ALA A 71 -9.13 14.69 -14.85
CA ALA A 71 -8.68 14.49 -16.23
C ALA A 71 -7.48 13.54 -16.32
N LEU A 72 -6.52 13.69 -15.40
CA LEU A 72 -5.36 12.79 -15.29
C LEU A 72 -5.79 11.38 -14.87
N ALA A 73 -6.66 11.27 -13.86
CA ALA A 73 -7.19 10.00 -13.39
C ALA A 73 -7.99 9.27 -14.51
N ALA A 74 -8.79 10.01 -15.29
CA ALA A 74 -9.58 9.51 -16.40
C ALA A 74 -8.72 8.88 -17.49
N TYR A 75 -7.46 9.26 -17.64
CA TYR A 75 -6.57 8.69 -18.66
C TYR A 75 -6.48 7.16 -18.57
N HIS A 76 -6.56 6.61 -17.36
CA HIS A 76 -6.62 5.16 -17.14
C HIS A 76 -8.05 4.64 -16.96
N MET A 77 -8.91 5.40 -16.29
CA MET A 77 -10.25 4.94 -15.88
C MET A 77 -11.35 5.17 -16.91
N GLY A 78 -11.15 6.09 -17.85
CA GLY A 78 -12.17 6.61 -18.74
C GLY A 78 -13.05 7.68 -18.09
N VAL A 79 -13.38 8.72 -18.87
CA VAL A 79 -14.22 9.86 -18.45
C VAL A 79 -15.60 9.41 -17.97
N GLY A 80 -16.26 8.53 -18.71
CA GLY A 80 -17.62 8.07 -18.36
C GLY A 80 -17.69 7.34 -17.03
N ASN A 81 -16.65 6.59 -16.68
CA ASN A 81 -16.55 5.90 -15.40
C ASN A 81 -16.39 6.89 -14.25
N LEU A 82 -15.52 7.89 -14.37
CA LEU A 82 -15.38 8.92 -13.33
C LEU A 82 -16.64 9.78 -13.17
N GLN A 83 -17.36 10.08 -14.25
CA GLN A 83 -18.67 10.73 -14.16
C GLN A 83 -19.69 9.86 -13.40
N ALA A 84 -19.67 8.54 -13.59
CA ALA A 84 -20.53 7.63 -12.84
C ALA A 84 -20.15 7.59 -11.35
N VAL A 85 -18.85 7.64 -11.04
CA VAL A 85 -18.35 7.74 -9.65
C VAL A 85 -18.80 9.06 -9.01
N GLN A 86 -18.61 10.22 -9.66
CA GLN A 86 -19.07 11.52 -9.15
C GLN A 86 -20.58 11.54 -8.86
N ARG A 87 -21.39 10.98 -9.77
CA ARG A 87 -22.84 10.83 -9.56
C ARG A 87 -23.16 9.93 -8.35
N ALA A 88 -22.43 8.83 -8.19
CA ALA A 88 -22.62 7.93 -7.06
C ALA A 88 -22.10 8.50 -5.73
N PHE A 89 -21.13 9.41 -5.80
CA PHE A 89 -20.57 10.12 -4.66
C PHE A 89 -21.53 11.23 -4.19
N GLY A 90 -22.21 11.88 -5.14
CA GLY A 90 -23.19 12.95 -4.88
C GLY A 90 -22.65 14.35 -5.14
N SER A 91 -21.44 14.49 -5.69
CA SER A 91 -20.86 15.78 -6.06
C SER A 91 -20.12 15.69 -7.39
N ARG A 92 -20.42 16.62 -8.29
CA ARG A 92 -19.70 16.80 -9.57
C ARG A 92 -18.44 17.65 -9.42
N GLU A 93 -18.26 18.29 -8.27
CA GLU A 93 -17.13 19.16 -7.98
C GLU A 93 -16.03 18.45 -7.18
N ALA A 94 -16.36 17.27 -6.62
CA ALA A 94 -15.44 16.44 -5.86
C ALA A 94 -14.16 16.16 -6.68
N SER A 95 -13.03 16.48 -6.07
CA SER A 95 -11.69 16.12 -6.53
C SER A 95 -11.50 14.61 -6.55
N TYR A 96 -10.51 14.13 -7.30
CA TYR A 96 -10.17 12.72 -7.28
C TYR A 96 -9.70 12.26 -5.89
N VAL A 97 -9.06 13.16 -5.12
CA VAL A 97 -8.65 12.91 -3.73
C VAL A 97 -9.87 12.59 -2.86
N GLU A 98 -10.89 13.45 -2.92
CA GLU A 98 -12.16 13.23 -2.18
C GLU A 98 -12.83 11.93 -2.64
N LEU A 99 -12.98 11.72 -3.95
CA LEU A 99 -13.58 10.48 -4.46
C LEU A 99 -12.82 9.24 -3.96
N TYR A 100 -11.49 9.28 -3.96
CA TYR A 100 -10.65 8.16 -3.54
C TYR A 100 -10.73 7.92 -2.04
N PHE A 101 -10.53 8.94 -1.19
CA PHE A 101 -10.40 8.77 0.26
C PHE A 101 -11.76 8.74 0.99
N ASP A 102 -12.75 9.52 0.56
CA ASP A 102 -14.06 9.57 1.24
C ASP A 102 -15.00 8.43 0.81
N SER A 103 -14.68 7.72 -0.28
CA SER A 103 -15.42 6.52 -0.68
C SER A 103 -14.92 5.28 0.07
N SER A 104 -15.79 4.73 0.91
CA SER A 104 -15.54 3.53 1.72
C SER A 104 -16.75 2.57 1.73
N PRO A 105 -16.63 1.36 2.31
CA PRO A 105 -17.78 0.50 2.56
C PRO A 105 -18.86 1.15 3.43
N LEU A 106 -18.47 2.13 4.28
CA LEU A 106 -19.34 2.80 5.25
C LEU A 106 -19.89 4.14 4.74
N ARG A 107 -19.14 4.86 3.90
CA ARG A 107 -19.48 6.20 3.40
C ARG A 107 -19.34 6.25 1.89
N HIS A 108 -20.30 6.86 1.18
CA HIS A 108 -20.36 6.87 -0.29
C HIS A 108 -20.19 5.46 -0.90
N ARG A 109 -20.81 4.44 -0.29
CA ARG A 109 -20.65 3.00 -0.64
C ARG A 109 -20.86 2.68 -2.11
N ARG A 110 -21.74 3.41 -2.81
CA ARG A 110 -21.96 3.23 -4.25
C ARG A 110 -20.75 3.71 -5.07
N ALA A 111 -20.19 4.87 -4.73
CA ALA A 111 -18.98 5.39 -5.36
C ALA A 111 -17.78 4.46 -5.09
N TRP A 112 -17.65 3.98 -3.84
CA TRP A 112 -16.62 3.01 -3.46
C TRP A 112 -16.68 1.73 -4.31
N ARG A 113 -17.87 1.13 -4.46
CA ARG A 113 -18.05 -0.08 -5.29
C ARG A 113 -17.68 0.16 -6.75
N LEU A 114 -18.08 1.31 -7.30
CA LEU A 114 -17.72 1.66 -8.68
C LEU A 114 -16.20 1.81 -8.82
N LEU A 115 -15.56 2.63 -7.98
CA LEU A 115 -14.11 2.83 -8.00
C LEU A 115 -13.33 1.52 -7.84
N SER A 116 -13.76 0.67 -6.91
CA SER A 116 -13.11 -0.63 -6.65
C SER A 116 -13.34 -1.65 -7.77
N SER A 117 -14.35 -1.44 -8.63
CA SER A 117 -14.58 -2.27 -9.81
C SER A 117 -13.75 -1.86 -11.04
N LEU A 118 -13.15 -0.67 -11.02
CA LEU A 118 -12.23 -0.23 -12.06
C LEU A 118 -10.91 -0.99 -11.84
N GLY A 119 -10.72 -2.07 -12.61
CA GLY A 119 -9.57 -2.97 -12.46
C GLY A 119 -8.21 -2.33 -12.78
N ASP A 120 -7.17 -3.15 -12.76
CA ASP A 120 -5.82 -2.82 -13.25
C ASP A 120 -5.20 -1.57 -12.59
N ASP A 121 -5.23 -1.49 -11.25
CA ASP A 121 -4.69 -0.39 -10.45
C ASP A 121 -5.24 1.02 -10.76
N SER A 122 -6.35 1.09 -11.51
CA SER A 122 -7.01 2.33 -11.92
C SER A 122 -7.21 3.33 -10.78
N ALA A 123 -7.68 2.84 -9.63
CA ALA A 123 -7.93 3.67 -8.46
C ALA A 123 -6.67 4.37 -7.93
N THR A 124 -5.47 3.84 -8.24
CA THR A 124 -4.18 4.38 -7.80
C THR A 124 -3.44 5.16 -8.88
N TYR A 125 -4.00 5.30 -10.08
CA TYR A 125 -3.30 5.85 -11.23
C TYR A 125 -2.77 7.27 -11.01
N LEU A 126 -3.57 8.15 -10.41
CA LEU A 126 -3.12 9.51 -10.08
C LEU A 126 -1.90 9.51 -9.14
N TRP A 127 -1.87 8.61 -8.17
CA TRP A 127 -0.77 8.47 -7.21
C TRP A 127 0.49 7.98 -7.92
N ARG A 128 0.36 7.01 -8.83
CA ARG A 128 1.46 6.51 -9.67
C ARG A 128 2.06 7.61 -10.56
N LEU A 129 1.22 8.47 -11.14
CA LEU A 129 1.69 9.63 -11.92
C LEU A 129 2.48 10.61 -11.04
N ARG A 130 1.98 10.92 -9.84
CA ARG A 130 2.67 11.79 -8.89
C ARG A 130 4.00 11.19 -8.43
N ALA A 131 4.02 9.90 -8.10
CA ALA A 131 5.24 9.18 -7.75
C ALA A 131 6.26 9.18 -8.90
N ALA A 132 5.84 8.94 -10.14
CA ALA A 132 6.72 8.99 -11.30
C ALA A 132 7.32 10.39 -11.52
N ARG A 133 6.50 11.45 -11.40
CA ARG A 133 6.99 12.84 -11.45
C ARG A 133 8.04 13.09 -10.36
N GLU A 134 7.80 12.59 -9.16
CA GLU A 134 8.69 12.79 -8.03
C GLU A 134 10.02 12.03 -8.18
N VAL A 135 9.98 10.80 -8.68
CA VAL A 135 11.19 10.03 -9.06
C VAL A 135 12.00 10.79 -10.11
N MET A 136 11.35 11.31 -11.16
CA MET A 136 12.03 12.09 -12.20
C MET A 136 12.61 13.40 -11.66
N LYS A 137 11.97 14.02 -10.67
CA LYS A 137 12.46 15.22 -10.00
C LYS A 137 13.71 14.90 -9.18
N ARG A 138 13.63 13.92 -8.27
CA ARG A 138 14.76 13.47 -7.46
C ARG A 138 15.94 13.02 -8.32
N PHE A 139 15.71 12.28 -9.40
CA PHE A 139 16.78 11.86 -10.29
C PHE A 139 17.59 13.05 -10.86
N ARG A 140 16.96 14.21 -11.06
CA ARG A 140 17.64 15.42 -11.55
C ARG A 140 18.28 16.25 -10.43
N GLU A 141 17.71 16.21 -9.23
CA GLU A 141 18.12 17.07 -8.11
C GLU A 141 19.13 16.36 -7.19
N ASP A 142 18.87 15.11 -6.83
CA ASP A 142 19.69 14.27 -5.95
C ASP A 142 19.54 12.77 -6.34
N PRO A 143 20.34 12.28 -7.30
CA PRO A 143 20.28 10.89 -7.73
C PRO A 143 20.83 9.91 -6.67
N GLU A 144 21.68 10.36 -5.75
CA GLU A 144 22.22 9.52 -4.68
C GLU A 144 21.15 9.24 -3.62
N ASP A 145 20.39 10.26 -3.21
CA ASP A 145 19.22 10.10 -2.34
C ASP A 145 18.17 9.18 -2.96
N LEU A 146 17.88 9.36 -4.25
CA LEU A 146 16.98 8.46 -4.96
C LEU A 146 17.49 7.00 -4.92
N GLY A 147 18.81 6.80 -5.05
CA GLY A 147 19.45 5.50 -4.94
C GLY A 147 19.28 4.88 -3.55
N ARG A 148 19.53 5.64 -2.48
CA ARG A 148 19.31 5.19 -1.10
C ARG A 148 17.86 4.81 -0.85
N ARG A 149 16.91 5.68 -1.23
CA ARG A 149 15.47 5.41 -1.07
C ARG A 149 15.01 4.19 -1.86
N ALA A 150 15.53 4.00 -3.07
CA ALA A 150 15.24 2.81 -3.87
C ALA A 150 15.75 1.53 -3.21
N ALA A 151 16.93 1.56 -2.57
CA ALA A 151 17.46 0.44 -1.80
C ALA A 151 16.53 0.09 -0.63
N LEU A 152 16.11 1.08 0.19
CA LEU A 152 15.16 0.88 1.29
C LEU A 152 13.80 0.33 0.80
N MET A 153 13.27 0.88 -0.29
CA MET A 153 11.99 0.42 -0.88
C MET A 153 12.03 -1.02 -1.39
N THR A 154 13.20 -1.51 -1.81
CA THR A 154 13.35 -2.83 -2.45
C THR A 154 14.01 -3.87 -1.55
N ALA A 155 14.53 -3.46 -0.37
CA ALA A 155 15.08 -4.36 0.62
C ALA A 155 14.05 -5.41 1.08
N LYS A 156 12.77 -5.01 1.16
CA LYS A 156 11.64 -5.88 1.51
C LYS A 156 10.41 -5.56 0.67
N ASN A 157 9.56 -6.58 0.50
CA ASN A 157 8.31 -6.46 -0.27
C ASN A 157 7.32 -5.43 0.30
N SER A 158 7.37 -5.12 1.59
CA SER A 158 6.54 -4.11 2.26
C SER A 158 7.01 -2.67 2.04
N ALA A 159 8.28 -2.47 1.62
CA ALA A 159 8.98 -1.18 1.67
C ALA A 159 9.06 -0.56 3.08
N GLU A 160 8.92 -1.36 4.14
CA GLU A 160 8.87 -0.88 5.54
C GLU A 160 10.14 -0.17 6.01
N GLU A 161 11.30 -0.47 5.41
CA GLU A 161 12.57 0.17 5.76
C GLU A 161 12.64 1.63 5.31
N VAL A 162 11.68 2.09 4.49
CA VAL A 162 11.50 3.53 4.21
C VAL A 162 10.94 4.27 5.42
N LEU A 163 10.09 3.61 6.20
CA LEU A 163 9.47 4.22 7.38
C LEU A 163 10.44 4.23 8.57
N HIS A 164 11.32 3.23 8.64
CA HIS A 164 12.25 3.01 9.75
C HIS A 164 13.58 2.46 9.22
N PRO A 165 14.45 3.33 8.68
CA PRO A 165 15.74 2.92 8.13
C PRO A 165 16.65 2.27 9.19
N PRO A 166 17.42 1.22 8.83
CA PRO A 166 18.23 0.47 9.79
C PRO A 166 19.36 1.27 10.44
N ASP A 167 19.82 2.35 9.81
CA ASP A 167 20.85 3.27 10.30
C ASP A 167 20.30 4.42 11.15
N GLU A 168 18.98 4.61 11.15
CA GLU A 168 18.30 5.69 11.87
C GLU A 168 17.37 5.17 12.98
N THR A 169 17.06 3.87 12.99
CA THR A 169 16.09 3.28 13.92
C THR A 169 16.76 2.37 14.95
N GLU A 170 16.57 2.68 16.22
CA GLU A 170 17.07 1.87 17.32
C GLU A 170 16.35 0.52 17.42
N THR A 171 17.11 -0.52 17.79
CA THR A 171 16.59 -1.87 18.02
C THR A 171 16.85 -2.33 19.44
N PHE A 172 15.89 -3.02 20.05
CA PHE A 172 16.05 -3.62 21.37
C PHE A 172 17.05 -4.77 21.33
N GLU A 173 18.20 -4.56 21.97
CA GLU A 173 19.31 -5.51 22.00
C GLU A 173 18.99 -6.77 22.79
N ASP A 174 18.25 -6.64 23.89
CA ASP A 174 17.89 -7.73 24.79
C ASP A 174 16.63 -7.40 25.62
N GLY A 175 16.32 -8.27 26.58
CA GLY A 175 15.15 -8.12 27.44
C GLY A 175 15.30 -7.07 28.55
N GLU A 176 16.49 -6.52 28.78
CA GLU A 176 16.68 -5.37 29.68
C GLU A 176 16.33 -4.08 28.95
N ALA A 177 16.81 -3.91 27.72
CA ALA A 177 16.40 -2.80 26.84
C ALA A 177 14.86 -2.74 26.68
N LEU A 178 14.19 -3.91 26.58
CA LEU A 178 12.72 -3.93 26.56
C LEU A 178 12.10 -3.42 27.87
N ARG A 179 12.67 -3.75 29.04
CA ARG A 179 12.14 -3.30 30.34
C ARG A 179 12.31 -1.80 30.49
N GLU A 180 13.50 -1.28 30.19
CA GLU A 180 13.79 0.15 30.18
C GLU A 180 12.81 0.90 29.26
N ALA A 181 12.55 0.38 28.07
CA ALA A 181 11.59 0.97 27.15
C ALA A 181 10.14 1.00 27.68
N TYR A 182 9.73 0.06 28.53
CA TYR A 182 8.43 0.17 29.23
C TYR A 182 8.48 1.19 30.36
N ASP A 183 9.58 1.23 31.11
CA ASP A 183 9.76 2.15 32.23
C ASP A 183 9.80 3.62 31.74
N ASP A 184 10.31 3.84 30.52
CA ASP A 184 10.38 5.14 29.84
C ASP A 184 9.15 5.47 28.97
N ASP A 185 8.07 4.67 29.04
CA ASP A 185 6.85 4.80 28.23
C ASP A 185 7.06 4.78 26.70
N GLU A 186 8.23 4.33 26.25
CA GLU A 186 8.55 4.13 24.83
C GLU A 186 7.75 2.95 24.25
N LEU A 187 7.62 1.87 25.04
CA LEU A 187 6.73 0.74 24.77
C LEU A 187 5.51 0.79 25.67
N LEU A 188 4.33 0.62 25.06
CA LEU A 188 3.08 0.49 25.78
C LEU A 188 2.66 -0.97 25.85
N ALA A 189 2.33 -1.42 27.06
CA ALA A 189 1.77 -2.74 27.27
C ALA A 189 0.38 -2.85 26.60
N ILE A 190 0.13 -3.97 25.94
CA ILE A 190 -1.14 -4.19 25.26
C ILE A 190 -2.20 -4.59 26.27
N ASP A 191 -3.19 -3.72 26.47
CA ASP A 191 -4.37 -4.02 27.25
C ASP A 191 -5.35 -4.95 26.48
N PRO A 192 -5.61 -6.17 26.97
CA PRO A 192 -6.58 -7.07 26.35
C PRO A 192 -8.01 -6.50 26.28
N ALA A 193 -8.41 -5.64 27.22
CA ALA A 193 -9.74 -5.03 27.22
C ALA A 193 -9.88 -4.01 26.08
N LEU A 194 -8.90 -3.14 25.91
CA LEU A 194 -8.80 -2.24 24.75
C LEU A 194 -8.86 -3.01 23.42
N LEU A 195 -8.07 -4.09 23.28
CA LEU A 195 -8.11 -4.91 22.07
C LEU A 195 -9.51 -5.49 21.82
N ALA A 196 -10.12 -6.10 22.84
CA ALA A 196 -11.44 -6.71 22.72
C ALA A 196 -12.52 -5.68 22.32
N ALA A 197 -12.50 -4.50 22.93
CA ALA A 197 -13.41 -3.39 22.60
C ALA A 197 -13.27 -2.96 21.13
N ARG A 198 -12.09 -3.11 20.54
CA ARG A 198 -11.77 -2.69 19.17
C ARG A 198 -11.74 -3.86 18.17
N GLY A 199 -12.27 -5.03 18.53
CA GLY A 199 -12.38 -6.17 17.61
C GLY A 199 -11.05 -6.90 17.36
N LEU A 200 -10.18 -6.93 18.36
CA LEU A 200 -8.89 -7.60 18.34
C LEU A 200 -8.79 -8.61 19.49
N ARG A 201 -7.85 -9.55 19.35
CA ARG A 201 -7.44 -10.44 20.44
C ARG A 201 -5.98 -10.82 20.28
N SER A 202 -5.29 -10.98 21.40
CA SER A 202 -3.92 -11.49 21.44
C SER A 202 -3.89 -13.01 21.31
N SER A 203 -2.97 -13.53 20.51
CA SER A 203 -2.63 -14.95 20.51
C SER A 203 -1.99 -15.35 21.84
N ARG A 204 -2.34 -16.52 22.35
CA ARG A 204 -1.71 -17.08 23.56
C ARG A 204 -0.23 -17.43 23.35
N GLN A 205 0.17 -17.65 22.10
CA GLN A 205 1.54 -18.00 21.68
C GLN A 205 2.46 -16.79 21.54
N MET A 206 1.94 -15.57 21.70
CA MET A 206 2.75 -14.37 21.57
C MET A 206 3.75 -14.27 22.73
N GLY A 207 5.04 -14.23 22.37
CA GLY A 207 6.18 -14.25 23.30
C GLY A 207 6.60 -15.66 23.74
N GLU A 208 6.07 -16.74 23.16
CA GLU A 208 6.27 -18.11 23.68
C GLU A 208 7.72 -18.62 23.65
N LEU A 209 8.60 -18.01 22.83
CA LEU A 209 10.01 -18.40 22.81
C LEU A 209 10.77 -17.84 24.03
N ALA A 210 10.20 -16.91 24.78
CA ALA A 210 10.78 -16.38 26.01
C ALA A 210 10.31 -17.14 27.25
N ARG A 211 11.13 -17.15 28.30
CA ARG A 211 10.74 -17.69 29.61
C ARG A 211 9.60 -16.87 30.22
N ASP A 212 9.66 -15.55 30.08
CA ASP A 212 8.59 -14.62 30.40
C ASP A 212 8.09 -13.97 29.11
N PRO A 213 6.83 -14.22 28.69
CA PRO A 213 6.28 -13.65 27.46
C PRO A 213 5.82 -12.19 27.64
N ARG A 214 5.71 -11.67 28.86
CA ARG A 214 5.10 -10.34 29.12
C ARG A 214 5.82 -9.18 28.41
N PRO A 215 7.17 -9.09 28.40
CA PRO A 215 7.87 -8.00 27.71
C PRO A 215 7.65 -7.97 26.19
N TYR A 216 7.22 -9.09 25.60
CA TYR A 216 6.96 -9.23 24.16
C TYR A 216 5.49 -8.99 23.79
N ARG A 217 4.75 -8.26 24.64
CA ARG A 217 3.34 -7.89 24.46
C ARG A 217 3.15 -6.39 24.57
N GLY A 218 3.99 -5.67 23.83
CA GLY A 218 3.95 -4.23 23.75
C GLY A 218 4.33 -3.74 22.36
N LEU A 219 4.01 -2.49 22.13
CA LEU A 219 4.25 -1.77 20.89
C LEU A 219 4.57 -0.32 21.24
N ARG A 220 5.33 0.35 20.37
CA ARG A 220 5.38 1.81 20.39
C ARG A 220 3.99 2.40 20.18
N ARG A 221 3.78 3.61 20.69
CA ARG A 221 2.46 4.26 20.74
C ARG A 221 1.80 4.36 19.35
N GLU A 222 2.56 4.73 18.33
CA GLU A 222 2.11 4.83 16.93
C GLU A 222 1.63 3.47 16.40
N ALA A 223 2.39 2.40 16.68
CA ALA A 223 2.06 1.05 16.27
C ALA A 223 0.84 0.50 17.01
N LEU A 224 0.70 0.79 18.31
CA LEU A 224 -0.50 0.44 19.07
C LEU A 224 -1.74 1.18 18.54
N ALA A 225 -1.62 2.48 18.25
CA ALA A 225 -2.70 3.27 17.67
C ALA A 225 -3.12 2.74 16.29
N ALA A 226 -2.16 2.44 15.41
CA ALA A 226 -2.43 1.82 14.11
C ALA A 226 -3.14 0.47 14.25
N LEU A 227 -2.65 -0.41 15.14
CA LEU A 227 -3.26 -1.71 15.43
C LEU A 227 -4.73 -1.55 15.86
N VAL A 228 -4.98 -0.68 16.84
CA VAL A 228 -6.33 -0.42 17.37
C VAL A 228 -7.25 0.16 16.30
N TYR A 229 -6.77 1.14 15.54
CA TYR A 229 -7.52 1.71 14.42
C TYR A 229 -7.89 0.65 13.37
N ILE A 230 -6.95 -0.23 13.03
CA ILE A 230 -7.17 -1.34 12.07
C ILE A 230 -8.27 -2.28 12.58
N GLY A 231 -8.22 -2.67 13.86
CA GLY A 231 -9.24 -3.49 14.48
C GLY A 231 -10.62 -2.83 14.41
N ALA A 232 -10.70 -1.58 14.88
CA ALA A 232 -11.94 -0.81 14.94
C ALA A 232 -12.55 -0.59 13.56
N GLY A 233 -11.74 -0.17 12.59
CA GLY A 233 -12.18 0.04 11.20
C GLY A 233 -12.65 -1.26 10.54
N THR A 234 -11.94 -2.38 10.76
CA THR A 234 -12.37 -3.68 10.25
C THR A 234 -13.70 -4.11 10.87
N ARG A 235 -13.84 -3.99 12.20
CA ARG A 235 -15.07 -4.31 12.92
C ARG A 235 -16.23 -3.41 12.49
N ALA A 236 -16.01 -2.13 12.25
CA ALA A 236 -17.04 -1.21 11.79
C ALA A 236 -17.60 -1.62 10.42
N ILE A 237 -16.75 -2.12 9.51
CA ILE A 237 -17.17 -2.59 8.18
C ILE A 237 -17.92 -3.93 8.26
N THR A 238 -17.47 -4.86 9.10
CA THR A 238 -18.01 -6.23 9.14
C THR A 238 -19.10 -6.45 10.17
N GLY A 239 -19.22 -5.56 11.16
CA GLY A 239 -20.10 -5.67 12.32
C GLY A 239 -19.66 -6.71 13.38
N ALA A 240 -18.84 -7.70 13.00
CA ALA A 240 -18.44 -8.78 13.90
C ALA A 240 -17.11 -9.45 13.50
N GLY A 241 -16.57 -10.25 14.42
CA GLY A 241 -15.32 -10.98 14.26
C GLY A 241 -14.13 -10.23 14.86
N ALA A 242 -13.19 -10.98 15.44
CA ALA A 242 -11.97 -10.41 16.01
C ALA A 242 -10.76 -10.78 15.15
N LEU A 243 -9.91 -9.81 14.87
CA LEU A 243 -8.59 -10.05 14.28
C LEU A 243 -7.65 -10.61 15.35
N THR A 244 -6.76 -11.52 14.98
CA THR A 244 -5.84 -12.16 15.94
C THR A 244 -4.44 -11.60 15.77
N LEU A 245 -3.97 -10.86 16.78
CA LEU A 245 -2.60 -10.37 16.89
C LEU A 245 -1.67 -11.52 17.31
N THR A 246 -0.65 -11.81 16.51
CA THR A 246 0.23 -12.97 16.72
C THR A 246 1.64 -12.61 17.14
N SER A 247 2.14 -11.43 16.75
CA SER A 247 3.48 -10.96 17.11
C SER A 247 3.48 -9.45 17.27
N THR A 248 4.34 -8.96 18.16
CA THR A 248 4.59 -7.54 18.42
C THR A 248 6.10 -7.32 18.57
N VAL A 249 6.55 -6.54 19.56
CA VAL A 249 7.96 -6.29 19.84
C VAL A 249 8.76 -7.57 20.12
N ARG A 250 10.01 -7.60 19.67
CA ARG A 250 11.02 -8.63 19.91
C ARG A 250 12.32 -7.96 20.34
N ASP A 251 13.20 -8.73 20.99
CA ASP A 251 14.61 -8.36 21.13
C ASP A 251 15.47 -9.19 20.15
N ARG A 252 16.76 -8.87 20.01
CA ARG A 252 17.65 -9.64 19.12
C ARG A 252 17.80 -11.12 19.53
N PRO A 253 17.97 -11.50 20.81
CA PRO A 253 17.98 -12.91 21.24
C PRO A 253 16.72 -13.70 20.85
N TYR A 254 15.54 -13.12 20.99
CA TYR A 254 14.27 -13.71 20.58
C TYR A 254 14.23 -13.87 19.06
N GLN A 255 14.61 -12.84 18.31
CA GLN A 255 14.65 -12.89 16.85
C GLN A 255 15.60 -13.99 16.35
N ARG A 256 16.80 -14.12 16.93
CA ARG A 256 17.76 -15.19 16.59
C ARG A 256 17.19 -16.58 16.85
N ARG A 257 16.49 -16.78 17.98
CA ARG A 257 15.82 -18.06 18.28
C ARG A 257 14.73 -18.38 17.28
N LEU A 258 13.93 -17.39 16.90
CA LEU A 258 12.87 -17.56 15.92
C LEU A 258 13.42 -17.95 14.55
N VAL A 259 14.52 -17.34 14.09
CA VAL A 259 15.20 -17.71 12.84
C VAL A 259 15.67 -19.17 12.84
N GLY A 260 16.10 -19.68 14.00
CA GLY A 260 16.49 -21.09 14.15
C GLY A 260 15.32 -22.08 14.02
N LEU A 261 14.09 -21.63 14.27
CA LEU A 261 12.89 -22.48 14.29
C LEU A 261 11.97 -22.27 13.08
N ASN A 262 12.00 -21.07 12.49
CA ASN A 262 11.17 -20.68 11.37
C ASN A 262 12.04 -20.15 10.21
N PRO A 263 12.17 -20.91 9.11
CA PRO A 263 12.95 -20.49 7.94
C PRO A 263 12.39 -19.24 7.25
N GLN A 264 11.15 -18.85 7.54
CA GLN A 264 10.53 -17.62 7.02
C GLN A 264 10.91 -16.38 7.85
N ALA A 265 11.45 -16.54 9.05
CA ALA A 265 11.89 -15.40 9.85
C ALA A 265 13.14 -14.76 9.22
N THR A 266 13.10 -13.43 9.09
CA THR A 266 14.22 -12.68 8.50
C THR A 266 15.50 -12.88 9.29
N ARG A 267 16.59 -13.15 8.56
CA ARG A 267 17.97 -13.16 9.08
C ARG A 267 18.59 -11.76 9.13
N GLY A 268 17.98 -10.80 8.44
CA GLY A 268 18.40 -9.40 8.40
C GLY A 268 17.66 -8.55 9.43
N TYR A 269 17.73 -7.24 9.25
CA TYR A 269 17.00 -6.26 10.06
C TYR A 269 15.50 -6.60 10.15
N SER A 270 14.96 -6.65 11.38
CA SER A 270 13.57 -6.99 11.65
C SER A 270 12.87 -5.84 12.36
N LEU A 271 11.78 -5.33 11.81
CA LEU A 271 11.07 -4.20 12.43
C LEU A 271 10.31 -4.60 13.70
N HIS A 272 10.20 -5.90 14.00
CA HIS A 272 9.76 -6.31 15.33
C HIS A 272 10.76 -5.94 16.41
N THR A 273 12.06 -5.79 16.10
CA THR A 273 13.05 -5.38 17.10
C THR A 273 13.03 -3.89 17.39
N THR A 274 12.19 -3.11 16.72
CA THR A 274 12.06 -1.66 16.96
C THR A 274 10.78 -1.32 17.70
N GLY A 275 9.84 -2.27 17.86
CA GLY A 275 8.53 -2.02 18.50
C GLY A 275 7.48 -1.35 17.60
N PHE A 276 7.82 -1.03 16.34
CA PHE A 276 6.88 -0.46 15.36
C PHE A 276 6.07 -1.51 14.57
N ALA A 277 6.45 -2.79 14.65
CA ALA A 277 5.85 -3.84 13.84
C ALA A 277 4.97 -4.82 14.64
N PHE A 278 3.90 -5.28 13.98
CA PHE A 278 3.02 -6.32 14.48
C PHE A 278 2.47 -7.20 13.37
N ASP A 279 2.07 -8.43 13.74
CA ASP A 279 1.51 -9.41 12.81
C ASP A 279 0.06 -9.73 13.14
N LEU A 280 -0.80 -9.71 12.11
CA LEU A 280 -2.19 -10.15 12.20
C LEU A 280 -2.37 -11.48 11.46
N ALA A 281 -2.88 -12.51 12.13
CA ALA A 281 -3.08 -13.82 11.52
C ALA A 281 -4.04 -13.77 10.31
N LYS A 282 -3.71 -14.52 9.26
CA LYS A 282 -4.61 -14.79 8.12
C LYS A 282 -5.66 -15.83 8.49
N ARG A 283 -6.41 -15.56 9.56
CA ARG A 283 -7.48 -16.39 10.11
C ARG A 283 -8.70 -15.53 10.31
N PHE A 284 -9.61 -15.61 9.34
CA PHE A 284 -10.81 -14.79 9.28
C PHE A 284 -12.05 -15.61 9.54
N ARG A 285 -13.06 -14.97 10.14
CA ARG A 285 -14.40 -15.52 10.27
C ARG A 285 -15.09 -15.67 8.92
N SER A 286 -14.79 -14.77 7.97
CA SER A 286 -15.40 -14.71 6.65
C SER A 286 -14.50 -14.01 5.64
N ALA A 287 -14.75 -14.23 4.35
CA ALA A 287 -14.07 -13.51 3.27
C ALA A 287 -14.33 -11.99 3.35
N ASP A 288 -15.50 -11.57 3.84
CA ASP A 288 -15.82 -10.16 4.06
C ASP A 288 -14.92 -9.52 5.13
N GLN A 289 -14.56 -10.26 6.18
CA GLN A 289 -13.62 -9.77 7.19
C GLN A 289 -12.21 -9.58 6.62
N GLU A 290 -11.77 -10.51 5.78
CA GLU A 290 -10.50 -10.37 5.07
C GLU A 290 -10.51 -9.16 4.12
N ALA A 291 -11.59 -9.00 3.34
CA ALA A 291 -11.73 -7.87 2.42
C ALA A 291 -11.79 -6.53 3.16
N ALA A 292 -12.46 -6.46 4.31
CA ALA A 292 -12.50 -5.29 5.17
C ALA A 292 -11.12 -4.94 5.73
N LEU A 293 -10.36 -5.92 6.25
CA LEU A 293 -8.99 -5.70 6.71
C LEU A 293 -8.11 -5.16 5.58
N ARG A 294 -8.13 -5.81 4.41
CA ARG A 294 -7.37 -5.35 3.23
C ARG A 294 -7.75 -3.93 2.82
N PHE A 295 -9.04 -3.57 2.90
CA PHE A 295 -9.47 -2.20 2.64
C PHE A 295 -8.81 -1.22 3.62
N VAL A 296 -8.88 -1.48 4.93
CA VAL A 296 -8.32 -0.58 5.95
C VAL A 296 -6.80 -0.46 5.80
N LEU A 297 -6.08 -1.57 5.63
CA LEU A 297 -4.62 -1.58 5.44
C LEU A 297 -4.20 -0.74 4.22
N ARG A 298 -4.87 -0.92 3.08
CA ARG A 298 -4.59 -0.13 1.86
C ARG A 298 -4.86 1.36 2.04
N ARG A 299 -5.86 1.74 2.85
CA ARG A 299 -6.14 3.15 3.13
C ARG A 299 -5.05 3.77 3.99
N LEU A 300 -4.65 3.11 5.06
CA LEU A 300 -3.56 3.59 5.92
C LEU A 300 -2.24 3.68 5.16
N GLN A 301 -1.90 2.68 4.34
CA GLN A 301 -0.71 2.71 3.50
C GLN A 301 -0.76 3.84 2.45
N ALA A 302 -1.94 4.14 1.88
CA ALA A 302 -2.08 5.26 0.96
C ALA A 302 -1.91 6.64 1.63
N HIS A 303 -2.04 6.72 2.96
CA HIS A 303 -1.73 7.90 3.77
C HIS A 303 -0.30 7.89 4.32
N ASP A 304 0.54 6.91 3.94
CA ASP A 304 1.90 6.73 4.46
C ASP A 304 1.97 6.48 5.98
N LEU A 305 0.86 6.08 6.60
CA LEU A 305 0.78 5.80 8.04
C LEU A 305 1.36 4.42 8.39
N ILE A 306 1.29 3.47 7.44
CA ILE A 306 1.81 2.12 7.62
C ILE A 306 2.46 1.60 6.34
N ALA A 307 3.38 0.67 6.49
CA ALA A 307 3.76 -0.30 5.47
C ALA A 307 3.18 -1.66 5.84
N TYR A 308 2.75 -2.45 4.85
CA TYR A 308 2.30 -3.81 5.12
C TYR A 308 2.60 -4.76 3.96
N VAL A 309 2.73 -6.04 4.28
CA VAL A 309 2.85 -7.12 3.31
C VAL A 309 2.02 -8.34 3.75
N GLU A 310 1.50 -9.06 2.76
CA GLU A 310 0.85 -10.35 2.99
C GLU A 310 1.87 -11.48 2.94
N GLU A 311 2.11 -12.10 4.08
CA GLU A 311 2.91 -13.30 4.18
C GLU A 311 2.03 -14.55 4.12
N PHE A 312 2.64 -15.73 4.21
CA PHE A 312 1.92 -17.00 4.10
C PHE A 312 0.84 -17.14 5.19
N GLY A 313 1.17 -16.79 6.45
CA GLY A 313 0.28 -16.97 7.61
C GLY A 313 -0.23 -15.70 8.28
N ALA A 314 0.31 -14.53 7.92
CA ALA A 314 0.00 -13.26 8.56
C ALA A 314 0.01 -12.08 7.59
N PHE A 315 -0.62 -10.99 7.99
CA PHE A 315 -0.34 -9.65 7.49
C PHE A 315 0.71 -9.05 8.42
N HIS A 316 1.91 -8.81 7.88
CA HIS A 316 2.95 -8.07 8.58
C HIS A 316 2.71 -6.58 8.38
N VAL A 317 2.66 -5.81 9.48
CA VAL A 317 2.35 -4.38 9.47
C VAL A 317 3.42 -3.64 10.26
N VAL A 318 3.90 -2.53 9.71
CA VAL A 318 4.83 -1.60 10.35
C VAL A 318 4.20 -0.21 10.33
N ALA A 319 4.03 0.41 11.50
CA ALA A 319 3.56 1.78 11.58
C ALA A 319 4.71 2.76 11.37
N GLY A 320 4.49 3.81 10.59
CA GLY A 320 5.41 4.95 10.48
C GLY A 320 5.16 5.98 11.57
N GLU A 321 6.03 6.98 11.68
CA GLU A 321 5.89 8.08 12.66
C GLU A 321 4.58 8.87 12.49
N GLU A 322 4.15 9.05 11.23
CA GLU A 322 2.89 9.75 10.90
C GLU A 322 1.65 9.05 11.45
N ALA A 323 1.72 7.76 11.84
CA ALA A 323 0.62 7.10 12.54
C ALA A 323 0.33 7.70 13.92
N SER A 324 1.15 8.64 14.41
CA SER A 324 0.85 9.50 15.56
C SER A 324 -0.51 10.21 15.44
N VAL A 325 -0.97 10.53 14.22
CA VAL A 325 -2.31 11.12 14.00
C VAL A 325 -3.46 10.20 14.44
N LEU A 326 -3.21 8.90 14.63
CA LEU A 326 -4.19 7.93 15.07
C LEU A 326 -4.26 7.82 16.60
N GLN A 327 -3.36 8.44 17.36
CA GLN A 327 -3.24 8.19 18.81
C GLN A 327 -4.51 8.49 19.61
N GLY A 328 -5.38 9.38 19.13
CA GLY A 328 -6.69 9.64 19.76
C GLY A 328 -7.58 8.39 19.88
N VAL A 329 -7.34 7.32 19.11
CA VAL A 329 -8.11 6.05 19.26
C VAL A 329 -7.74 5.24 20.50
N LEU A 330 -6.62 5.58 21.14
CA LEU A 330 -6.17 4.96 22.38
C LEU A 330 -6.88 5.54 23.61
N GLU A 331 -7.47 6.72 23.47
CA GLU A 331 -8.28 7.33 24.52
C GLU A 331 -9.61 6.56 24.65
N PRO A 332 -10.13 6.41 25.87
CA PRO A 332 -11.46 5.87 26.07
C PRO A 332 -12.49 6.79 25.40
N ASP A 333 -13.49 6.21 24.73
CA ASP A 333 -14.58 6.99 24.15
C ASP A 333 -15.26 7.78 25.29
N GLU A 334 -15.18 9.12 25.27
CA GLU A 334 -15.96 9.97 26.18
C GLU A 334 -17.45 9.70 25.90
N GLY A 335 -18.14 9.12 26.88
CA GLY A 335 -19.47 8.52 26.74
C GLY A 335 -20.62 9.49 26.50
#